data_AF-A0A939CB40-F1
#
_entry.id   AF-A0A939CB40-F1
#
_cell.length_a   1.000
_cell.length_b   1.000
_cell.length_c   1.000
_cell.angle_alpha   90.00
_cell.angle_beta   90.00
_cell.angle_gamma   90.00
#
_symmetry.space_group_name_H-M   'P 1'
#
loop_
_entity.id
_entity.type
_entity.pdbx_description
1 polymer ?
#
loop_
_entity_poly.entity_id
_entity_poly.type
_entity_poly.pdbx_seq_one_letter_code
_entity_poly.pdbx_strand_id
1 'polypeptide(L)'
;MGTATVQLNTRIDPMLKAGGDAVLTRNGLGPSDAIRALWAYLVEHQALPGFMVAGKREVSRAKSLAEQGCGLAFSSLGLSASDFAPAESSAEDWDAVRDDMYDAMIADMEANCR
;
A
#
# COMPACT_ATOMS: atom_id res chain seq x y z
N MET A 1 -11.46 44.73 -3.71
CA MET A 1 -10.44 43.84 -3.12
C MET A 1 -9.61 43.28 -4.26
N GLY A 2 -8.32 43.63 -4.35
CA GLY A 2 -7.46 43.09 -5.42
C GLY A 2 -7.35 41.58 -5.28
N THR A 3 -7.55 40.86 -6.37
CA THR A 3 -7.34 39.40 -6.40
C THR A 3 -5.85 39.13 -6.29
N ALA A 4 -5.36 38.94 -5.07
CA ALA A 4 -3.97 38.52 -4.85
C ALA A 4 -3.76 37.16 -5.52
N THR A 5 -2.90 37.12 -6.54
CA THR A 5 -2.50 35.89 -7.22
C THR A 5 -1.27 35.32 -6.55
N VAL A 6 -1.29 34.04 -6.22
CA VAL A 6 -0.14 33.31 -5.66
C VAL A 6 0.40 32.34 -6.70
N GLN A 7 1.73 32.18 -6.75
CA GLN A 7 2.40 31.25 -7.65
C GLN A 7 2.57 29.87 -7.01
N LEU A 8 2.29 28.81 -7.78
CA LEU A 8 2.58 27.43 -7.39
C LEU A 8 3.82 26.93 -8.12
N ASN A 9 4.85 26.56 -7.37
CA ASN A 9 6.12 26.06 -7.89
C ASN A 9 6.35 24.63 -7.43
N THR A 10 6.69 23.73 -8.36
CA THR A 10 7.01 22.34 -8.04
C THR A 10 8.07 21.84 -9.02
N ARG A 11 9.07 21.10 -8.51
CA ARG A 11 10.07 20.45 -9.36
C ARG A 11 9.46 19.20 -9.99
N ILE A 12 9.67 19.02 -11.27
CA ILE A 12 9.14 17.89 -12.05
C ILE A 12 10.22 17.37 -12.99
N ASP A 13 10.20 16.06 -13.25
CA ASP A 13 11.04 15.47 -14.28
C ASP A 13 10.76 16.12 -15.65
N PRO A 14 11.79 16.53 -16.40
CA PRO A 14 11.60 17.23 -17.68
C PRO A 14 10.86 16.40 -18.74
N MET A 15 11.09 15.09 -18.79
CA MET A 15 10.44 14.21 -19.77
C MET A 15 8.97 13.99 -19.40
N LEU A 16 8.68 13.82 -18.11
CA LEU A 16 7.31 13.75 -17.62
C LEU A 16 6.54 15.05 -17.90
N LYS A 17 7.18 16.22 -17.71
CA LYS A 17 6.57 17.51 -18.05
C LYS A 17 6.25 17.62 -19.54
N ALA A 18 7.21 17.28 -20.41
CA ALA A 18 7.01 17.34 -21.85
C ALA A 18 5.89 16.39 -22.34
N GLY A 19 5.86 15.16 -21.81
CA GLY A 19 4.80 14.20 -22.12
C GLY A 19 3.42 14.71 -21.67
N GLY A 20 3.32 15.24 -20.44
CA GLY A 20 2.10 15.83 -19.93
C GLY A 20 1.62 17.03 -20.76
N ASP A 21 2.53 17.94 -21.13
CA ASP A 21 2.21 19.11 -21.95
C ASP A 21 1.67 18.73 -23.33
N ALA A 22 2.24 17.70 -23.96
CA ALA A 22 1.76 17.20 -25.24
C ALA A 22 0.32 16.68 -25.14
N VAL A 23 0.01 15.93 -24.08
CA VAL A 23 -1.36 15.41 -23.83
C VAL A 23 -2.33 16.56 -23.55
N LEU A 24 -1.97 17.51 -22.70
CA LEU A 24 -2.84 18.65 -22.37
C LEU A 24 -3.13 19.52 -23.61
N THR A 25 -2.08 19.83 -24.38
CA THR A 25 -2.19 20.63 -25.61
C THR A 25 -3.11 19.95 -26.63
N ARG A 26 -2.99 18.62 -26.80
CA ARG A 26 -3.87 17.84 -27.68
C ARG A 26 -5.34 17.92 -27.26
N ASN A 27 -5.61 18.14 -25.98
CA ASN A 27 -6.96 18.29 -25.43
C ASN A 27 -7.37 19.76 -25.23
N GLY A 28 -6.60 20.73 -25.77
CA GLY A 28 -6.92 22.16 -25.70
C GLY A 28 -6.75 22.78 -24.32
N LEU A 29 -6.00 22.15 -23.41
CA LEU A 29 -5.75 22.65 -22.06
C LEU A 29 -4.30 23.09 -21.87
N GLY A 30 -4.10 24.17 -21.14
CA GLY A 30 -2.78 24.55 -20.64
C GLY A 30 -2.43 23.80 -19.34
N PRO A 31 -1.13 23.65 -19.02
CA PRO A 31 -0.69 23.07 -17.74
C PRO A 31 -1.26 23.80 -16.53
N SER A 32 -1.29 25.13 -16.57
CA SER A 32 -1.87 25.93 -15.48
C SER A 32 -3.37 25.71 -15.32
N ASP A 33 -4.11 25.48 -16.41
CA ASP A 33 -5.56 25.23 -16.34
C ASP A 33 -5.85 23.86 -15.77
N ALA A 34 -5.07 22.84 -16.13
CA ALA A 34 -5.16 21.52 -15.53
C ALA A 34 -4.90 21.54 -14.02
N ILE A 35 -3.87 22.28 -13.58
CA ILE A 35 -3.58 22.47 -12.15
C ILE A 35 -4.70 23.24 -11.45
N ARG A 36 -5.21 24.33 -12.02
CA ARG A 36 -6.34 25.07 -11.43
C ARG A 36 -7.60 24.20 -11.33
N ALA A 37 -7.90 23.42 -12.35
CA ALA A 37 -9.02 22.48 -12.36
C ALA A 37 -8.87 21.41 -11.27
N LEU A 38 -7.66 20.89 -11.06
CA LEU A 38 -7.38 19.97 -9.97
C LEU A 38 -7.63 20.63 -8.59
N TRP A 39 -7.16 21.86 -8.37
CA TRP A 39 -7.41 22.56 -7.11
C TRP A 39 -8.90 22.85 -6.89
N ALA A 40 -9.62 23.22 -7.95
CA ALA A 40 -11.07 23.41 -7.88
C ALA A 40 -11.78 22.10 -7.50
N TYR A 41 -11.41 20.98 -8.14
CA TYR A 41 -11.94 19.65 -7.81
C TYR A 41 -11.73 19.31 -6.34
N LEU A 42 -10.51 19.49 -5.82
CA LEU A 42 -10.17 19.18 -4.42
C LEU A 42 -11.02 20.01 -3.44
N VAL A 43 -11.24 21.29 -3.73
CA VAL A 43 -12.05 22.18 -2.88
C VAL A 43 -13.53 21.82 -2.96
N GLU A 44 -14.05 21.56 -4.15
CA GLU A 44 -15.46 21.26 -4.35
C GLU A 44 -15.85 19.89 -3.77
N HIS A 45 -15.00 18.88 -3.96
CA HIS A 45 -15.31 17.50 -3.62
C HIS A 45 -14.76 17.07 -2.26
N GLN A 46 -13.85 17.87 -1.66
CA GLN A 46 -13.16 17.54 -0.40
C GLN A 46 -12.53 16.15 -0.41
N ALA A 47 -12.11 15.68 -1.59
CA ALA A 47 -11.61 14.33 -1.83
C ALA A 47 -10.50 14.33 -2.88
N LEU A 48 -9.59 13.38 -2.77
CA LEU A 48 -8.56 13.16 -3.79
C LEU A 48 -9.17 12.47 -5.02
N PRO A 49 -8.82 12.88 -6.26
CA PRO A 49 -9.13 12.10 -7.45
C PRO A 49 -8.65 10.65 -7.32
N GLY A 50 -9.44 9.71 -7.85
CA GLY A 50 -9.18 8.27 -7.68
C GLY A 50 -7.77 7.83 -8.08
N PHE A 51 -7.21 8.40 -9.16
CA PHE A 51 -5.85 8.08 -9.62
C PHE A 51 -4.75 8.42 -8.61
N MET A 52 -4.99 9.38 -7.70
CA MET A 52 -4.04 9.74 -6.64
C MET A 52 -4.11 8.79 -5.43
N VAL A 53 -5.20 8.01 -5.31
CA VAL A 53 -5.46 7.09 -4.19
C VAL A 53 -5.01 5.67 -4.51
N ALA A 54 -5.07 5.26 -5.78
CA ALA A 54 -4.81 3.89 -6.22
C ALA A 54 -3.47 3.32 -5.71
N GLY A 55 -2.37 4.09 -5.77
CA GLY A 55 -1.06 3.64 -5.25
C GLY A 55 -0.87 3.79 -3.74
N LYS A 56 -1.63 4.67 -3.08
CA LYS A 56 -1.48 4.90 -1.62
C LYS A 56 -2.21 3.84 -0.81
N ARG A 57 -3.36 3.37 -1.28
CA ARG A 57 -4.19 2.40 -0.55
C ARG A 57 -3.52 1.04 -0.42
N GLU A 58 -2.79 0.60 -1.45
CA GLU A 58 -2.03 -0.66 -1.40
C GLU A 58 -0.84 -0.56 -0.44
N VAL A 59 -0.08 0.54 -0.48
CA VAL A 59 1.05 0.77 0.45
C VAL A 59 0.56 0.91 1.89
N SER A 60 -0.52 1.64 2.14
CA SER A 60 -1.11 1.75 3.47
C SER A 60 -1.69 0.43 3.96
N ARG A 61 -2.30 -0.38 3.10
CA ARG A 61 -2.78 -1.72 3.45
C ARG A 61 -1.62 -2.67 3.75
N ALA A 62 -0.61 -2.71 2.91
CA ALA A 62 0.59 -3.52 3.12
C ALA A 62 1.31 -3.14 4.42
N LYS A 63 1.43 -1.82 4.70
CA LYS A 63 2.00 -1.31 5.94
C LYS A 63 1.15 -1.68 7.16
N SER A 64 -0.17 -1.51 7.09
CA SER A 64 -1.10 -1.90 8.16
C SER A 64 -1.07 -3.40 8.43
N LEU A 65 -0.95 -4.24 7.40
CA LEU A 65 -0.85 -5.69 7.55
C LEU A 65 0.50 -6.10 8.17
N ALA A 66 1.59 -5.44 7.77
CA ALA A 66 2.89 -5.63 8.38
C ALA A 66 2.91 -5.20 9.86
N GLU A 67 2.26 -4.08 10.19
CA GLU A 67 2.11 -3.59 11.57
C GLU A 67 1.22 -4.50 12.43
N GLN A 68 0.25 -5.19 11.81
CA GLN A 68 -0.59 -6.21 12.47
C GLN A 68 0.07 -7.59 12.55
N GLY A 69 1.34 -7.72 12.13
CA GLY A 69 2.08 -8.99 12.17
C GLY A 69 1.61 -10.02 11.13
N CYS A 70 0.73 -9.64 10.20
CA CYS A 70 0.38 -10.50 9.07
C CYS A 70 1.55 -10.51 8.09
N GLY A 71 2.35 -11.57 8.13
CA GLY A 71 3.53 -11.75 7.30
C GLY A 71 3.25 -11.46 5.82
N LEU A 72 3.92 -10.45 5.28
CA LEU A 72 3.84 -10.02 3.87
C LEU A 72 4.19 -11.14 2.87
N ALA A 73 4.74 -12.27 3.33
CA ALA A 73 5.08 -13.41 2.51
C ALA A 73 3.87 -14.26 2.08
N PHE A 74 2.77 -14.28 2.84
CA PHE A 74 1.67 -15.20 2.57
C PHE A 74 0.76 -14.71 1.45
N SER A 75 0.40 -13.42 1.46
CA SER A 75 -0.57 -12.87 0.49
C SER A 75 0.01 -12.71 -0.93
N SER A 76 1.32 -12.47 -1.09
CA SER A 76 1.95 -12.38 -2.42
C SER A 76 2.05 -13.75 -3.11
N LEU A 77 2.03 -14.83 -2.32
CA LEU A 77 2.02 -16.22 -2.78
C LEU A 77 0.61 -16.81 -2.89
N GLY A 78 -0.44 -16.02 -2.58
CA GLY A 78 -1.83 -16.48 -2.59
C GLY A 78 -2.18 -17.45 -1.46
N LEU A 79 -1.34 -17.52 -0.42
CA LEU A 79 -1.50 -18.43 0.69
C LEU A 79 -2.27 -17.74 1.82
N SER A 80 -3.23 -18.46 2.39
CA SER A 80 -3.99 -18.08 3.58
C SER A 80 -3.45 -18.81 4.81
N ALA A 81 -3.65 -18.25 6.00
CA ALA A 81 -3.35 -18.93 7.26
C ALA A 81 -4.06 -20.31 7.36
N SER A 82 -5.20 -20.46 6.67
CA SER A 82 -5.92 -21.73 6.56
C SER A 82 -5.18 -22.83 5.78
N ASP A 83 -4.24 -22.46 4.91
CA ASP A 83 -3.47 -23.45 4.13
C ASP A 83 -2.43 -24.18 4.99
N PHE A 84 -2.18 -23.65 6.20
CA PHE A 84 -1.30 -24.23 7.21
C PHE A 84 -2.07 -24.68 8.46
N ALA A 85 -3.40 -24.54 8.46
CA ALA A 85 -4.20 -25.06 9.56
C ALA A 85 -4.21 -26.60 9.47
N PRO A 86 -3.73 -27.33 10.49
CA PRO A 86 -3.87 -28.78 10.52
C PRO A 86 -5.36 -29.14 10.42
N ALA A 87 -5.68 -30.20 9.66
CA ALA A 87 -7.04 -30.58 9.27
C ALA A 87 -8.00 -30.86 10.45
N GLU A 88 -7.48 -30.92 11.66
CA GLU A 88 -8.22 -31.00 12.90
C GLU A 88 -7.49 -30.26 14.02
N SER A 89 -7.71 -28.95 14.14
CA SER A 89 -7.37 -28.22 15.35
C SER A 89 -8.46 -27.21 15.67
N SER A 90 -9.25 -27.52 16.71
CA SER A 90 -10.14 -26.57 17.35
C SER A 90 -9.28 -25.43 17.91
N ALA A 91 -9.57 -24.21 17.45
CA ALA A 91 -8.74 -23.01 17.59
C ALA A 91 -8.58 -22.42 19.01
N GLU A 92 -8.59 -23.22 20.08
CA GLU A 92 -8.65 -22.69 21.45
C GLU A 92 -7.33 -22.72 22.23
N ASP A 93 -6.25 -23.29 21.71
CA ASP A 93 -4.97 -23.23 22.43
C ASP A 93 -3.75 -23.09 21.52
N TRP A 94 -3.50 -21.86 21.08
CA TRP A 94 -2.30 -21.49 20.32
C TRP A 94 -1.02 -21.62 21.14
N ASP A 95 -1.10 -21.60 22.46
CA ASP A 95 0.05 -21.79 23.33
C ASP A 95 0.47 -23.26 23.31
N ALA A 96 -0.48 -24.20 23.39
CA ALA A 96 -0.17 -25.63 23.25
C ALA A 96 0.43 -26.00 21.88
N VAL A 97 -0.05 -25.41 20.78
CA VAL A 97 0.53 -25.64 19.44
C VAL A 97 1.95 -25.10 19.35
N ARG A 98 2.22 -23.95 19.97
CA ARG A 98 3.55 -23.35 20.01
C ARG A 98 4.51 -24.18 20.85
N ASP A 99 4.04 -24.68 21.99
CA ASP A 99 4.85 -25.48 22.92
C ASP A 99 5.20 -26.84 22.29
N ASP A 100 4.26 -27.51 21.61
CA ASP A 100 4.52 -28.76 20.88
C ASP A 100 5.58 -28.59 19.76
N MET A 101 5.56 -27.46 19.05
CA MET A 101 6.56 -27.14 18.03
C MET A 101 7.95 -26.93 18.64
N TYR A 102 8.04 -26.24 19.79
CA TYR A 102 9.32 -26.05 20.49
C TYR A 102 9.83 -27.36 21.07
N ASP A 103 8.96 -28.19 21.63
CA ASP A 103 9.32 -29.51 22.15
C ASP A 103 9.84 -30.43 21.05
N ALA A 104 9.19 -30.45 19.88
CA ALA A 104 9.67 -31.21 18.72
C ALA A 104 11.04 -30.72 18.22
N MET A 105 11.26 -29.40 18.19
CA MET A 105 12.53 -28.81 17.78
C MET A 105 13.65 -29.12 18.77
N ILE A 106 13.36 -29.07 20.07
CA ILE A 106 14.32 -29.41 21.13
C ILE A 106 14.68 -30.89 21.06
N ALA A 107 13.69 -31.78 20.89
CA ALA A 107 13.91 -33.21 20.75
C ALA A 107 14.79 -33.56 19.54
N ASP A 108 14.62 -32.87 18.41
CA ASP A 108 15.46 -33.03 17.22
C ASP A 108 16.92 -32.60 17.49
N MET A 109 17.12 -31.46 18.18
CA MET A 109 18.46 -31.02 18.58
C MET A 109 19.13 -32.01 19.54
N GLU A 110 18.38 -32.55 20.51
CA GLU A 110 18.89 -33.54 21.47
C GLU A 110 19.24 -34.87 20.80
N ALA A 111 18.45 -35.30 19.80
CA ALA A 111 18.72 -36.49 19.01
C ALA A 111 19.97 -36.35 18.13
N ASN A 112 20.25 -35.14 17.62
CA ASN A 112 21.42 -34.84 16.79
C ASN A 112 22.71 -34.55 17.58
N CYS A 113 22.64 -34.45 18.92
CA CYS A 113 23.80 -34.24 19.79
C CYS A 113 24.44 -35.55 20.32
N ARG A 114 24.18 -36.71 19.69
CA ARG A 114 24.88 -37.97 19.95
C ARG A 114 26.01 -38.27 18.96
#